data_AF-A0A381YE55-F1
#
_entry.id   AF-A0A381YE55-F1
#
_cell.length_a   1.000
_cell.length_b   1.000
_cell.length_c   1.000
_cell.angle_alpha   90.00
_cell.angle_beta   90.00
_cell.angle_gamma   90.00
#
_symmetry.space_group_name_H-M   'P 1'
#
loop_
_entity.id
_entity.type
_entity.pdbx_description
1 polymer ?
#
loop_
_entity_poly.entity_id
_entity_poly.type
_entity_poly.pdbx_seq_one_letter_code
_entity_poly.pdbx_strand_id
1 'polypeptide(L)'
;MITGTITFLIIFAVIGSILYGQRLVKTEKSDAVFGNPERAKGGIHWVVVGTCFLLFTWLYYSWDIAKAFYPKSANELCQVAKVNESLLSLKYLFPIEERSHKSTALIKRENINISDKIIEIQNSSDLKNQDKVIFVNLLNKTRQTIPLLTNKNYLETETKNTINELTNRINELTENFPKDSFPPRLSDEEENKRIEAVKKQLGWGATGMEVPPLPESKVGLKFHTAAQELNLISDEFFAMRNHHSEYLRLLKEIRDQIKEYKNALNDDQDLEMTYIKEIKKLGQRIEYESIFPPNALDEMENAIRAFDRAQKEEQGSIRIKDMLLFPAGTIVASGPTCAEDGPGRWLPKPSDTFRIFGDLLRPSV
;
A
#
# COMPACT_ATOMS: atom_id res chain seq x y z
N MET A 1 -23.11 -11.02 -16.28
CA MET A 1 -24.56 -11.27 -16.53
C MET A 1 -24.98 -12.69 -16.15
N ILE A 2 -24.37 -13.75 -16.70
CA ILE A 2 -24.73 -15.15 -16.39
C ILE A 2 -24.56 -15.49 -14.90
N THR A 3 -23.44 -15.11 -14.29
CA THR A 3 -23.13 -15.33 -12.87
C THR A 3 -24.14 -14.65 -11.91
N GLY A 4 -24.62 -13.46 -12.26
CA GLY A 4 -25.65 -12.74 -11.49
C GLY A 4 -26.98 -13.50 -11.49
N THR A 5 -27.42 -13.98 -12.66
CA THR A 5 -28.64 -14.81 -12.77
C THR A 5 -28.52 -16.11 -11.98
N ILE A 6 -27.37 -16.78 -12.07
CA ILE A 6 -27.09 -18.01 -11.30
C ILE A 6 -27.16 -17.73 -9.80
N THR A 7 -26.59 -16.60 -9.34
CA THR A 7 -26.61 -16.22 -7.92
C THR A 7 -28.05 -16.04 -7.42
N PHE A 8 -28.92 -15.37 -8.18
CA PHE A 8 -30.34 -15.26 -7.83
C PHE A 8 -31.05 -16.61 -7.78
N LEU A 9 -30.82 -17.48 -8.77
CA LEU A 9 -31.42 -18.82 -8.80
C LEU A 9 -31.00 -19.66 -7.59
N ILE A 10 -29.73 -19.57 -7.18
CA ILE A 10 -29.22 -20.24 -5.97
C ILE A 10 -29.97 -19.75 -4.72
N ILE A 11 -30.14 -18.43 -4.56
CA ILE A 11 -30.86 -17.86 -3.41
C ILE A 11 -32.33 -18.34 -3.38
N PHE A 12 -33.02 -18.30 -4.52
CA PHE A 12 -34.41 -18.79 -4.61
C PHE A 12 -34.50 -20.30 -4.35
N ALA A 13 -33.55 -21.09 -4.85
CA ALA A 13 -33.51 -22.54 -4.61
C ALA A 13 -33.30 -22.87 -3.13
N VAL A 14 -32.43 -22.13 -2.44
CA VAL A 14 -32.20 -22.29 -1.00
C VAL A 14 -33.46 -21.93 -0.20
N ILE A 15 -34.04 -20.75 -0.44
CA ILE A 15 -35.26 -20.30 0.26
C ILE A 15 -36.40 -21.29 0.00
N GLY A 16 -36.63 -21.68 -1.26
CA GLY A 16 -37.66 -22.62 -1.64
C GLY A 16 -37.48 -24.00 -0.98
N SER A 17 -36.25 -24.50 -0.94
CA SER A 17 -35.93 -25.79 -0.31
C SER A 17 -36.11 -25.77 1.21
N ILE A 18 -35.75 -24.66 1.88
CA ILE A 18 -35.97 -24.46 3.32
C ILE A 18 -37.47 -24.40 3.63
N LEU A 19 -38.24 -23.59 2.88
CA LEU A 19 -39.69 -23.48 3.06
C LEU A 19 -40.40 -24.82 2.80
N TYR A 20 -39.94 -25.58 1.80
CA TYR A 20 -40.44 -26.92 1.52
C TYR A 20 -40.14 -27.89 2.67
N GLY A 21 -38.90 -27.93 3.15
CA GLY A 21 -38.50 -28.76 4.27
C GLY A 21 -39.27 -28.45 5.55
N GLN A 22 -39.47 -27.16 5.86
CA GLN A 22 -40.29 -26.74 7.01
C GLN A 22 -41.76 -27.18 6.90
N ARG A 23 -42.34 -27.16 5.69
CA ARG A 23 -43.69 -27.67 5.46
C ARG A 23 -43.74 -29.19 5.63
N LEU A 24 -42.78 -29.90 5.07
CA LEU A 24 -42.70 -31.36 5.14
C LEU A 24 -42.60 -31.87 6.59
N VAL A 25 -41.73 -31.25 7.39
CA VAL A 25 -41.54 -31.57 8.82
C VAL A 25 -42.81 -31.37 9.64
N LYS A 26 -43.67 -30.42 9.25
CA LYS A 26 -44.97 -30.20 9.93
C LYS A 26 -46.02 -31.24 9.56
N THR A 27 -45.87 -31.91 8.41
CA THR A 27 -46.84 -32.88 7.89
C THR A 27 -46.42 -34.34 8.11
N GLU A 28 -45.13 -34.62 8.26
CA GLU A 28 -44.63 -35.97 8.56
C GLU A 28 -44.83 -36.32 10.04
N LYS A 29 -45.42 -37.49 10.31
CA LYS A 29 -45.52 -38.05 11.66
C LYS A 29 -44.14 -38.53 12.12
N SER A 30 -43.68 -38.04 13.27
CA SER A 30 -42.36 -38.37 13.86
C SER A 30 -42.21 -39.80 14.40
N ASP A 31 -43.27 -40.61 14.36
CA ASP A 31 -43.33 -41.94 15.00
C ASP A 31 -42.73 -43.08 14.16
N ALA A 32 -42.20 -42.80 12.97
CA ALA A 32 -41.55 -43.82 12.15
C ALA A 32 -40.11 -44.08 12.65
N VAL A 33 -39.89 -45.29 13.15
CA VAL A 33 -38.62 -45.86 13.62
C VAL A 33 -37.51 -45.71 12.58
N PHE A 34 -36.26 -45.51 13.03
CA PHE A 34 -35.05 -45.49 12.19
C PHE A 34 -35.05 -46.69 11.22
N GLY A 35 -35.03 -46.44 9.90
CA GLY A 35 -35.00 -47.48 8.86
C GLY A 35 -36.14 -47.48 7.86
N ASN A 36 -37.15 -46.60 7.97
CA ASN A 36 -38.20 -46.49 6.95
C ASN A 36 -37.65 -45.86 5.63
N PRO A 37 -37.71 -46.56 4.49
CA PRO A 37 -37.25 -46.04 3.19
C PRO A 37 -37.97 -44.77 2.73
N GLU A 38 -39.18 -44.49 3.21
CA GLU A 38 -39.88 -43.24 2.91
C GLU A 38 -39.16 -42.01 3.49
N ARG A 39 -38.59 -42.13 4.70
CA ARG A 39 -37.77 -41.07 5.32
C ARG A 39 -36.45 -40.84 4.58
N ALA A 40 -35.90 -41.87 3.92
CA ALA A 40 -34.67 -41.76 3.12
C ALA A 40 -34.89 -41.06 1.76
N LYS A 41 -36.11 -41.09 1.21
CA LYS A 41 -36.45 -40.41 -0.06
C LYS A 41 -36.70 -38.91 0.09
N GLY A 42 -37.04 -38.45 1.30
CA GLY A 42 -37.42 -37.06 1.58
C GLY A 42 -36.27 -36.05 1.61
N GLY A 43 -35.00 -36.46 1.63
CA GLY A 43 -33.85 -35.60 1.95
C GLY A 43 -33.27 -34.73 0.81
N ILE A 44 -33.78 -34.82 -0.41
CA ILE A 44 -33.20 -34.15 -1.60
C ILE A 44 -33.12 -32.63 -1.42
N HIS A 45 -34.11 -32.01 -0.77
CA HIS A 45 -34.11 -30.57 -0.51
C HIS A 45 -32.91 -30.13 0.36
N TRP A 46 -32.46 -30.95 1.30
CA TRP A 46 -31.23 -30.66 2.08
C TRP A 46 -29.96 -30.82 1.25
N VAL A 47 -29.92 -31.78 0.32
CA VAL A 47 -28.80 -31.93 -0.63
C VAL A 47 -28.71 -30.70 -1.56
N VAL A 48 -29.85 -30.21 -2.04
CA VAL A 48 -29.93 -28.98 -2.84
C VAL A 48 -29.42 -27.80 -2.03
N VAL A 49 -29.87 -27.62 -0.78
CA VAL A 49 -29.38 -26.57 0.12
C VAL A 49 -27.87 -26.66 0.31
N GLY A 50 -27.33 -27.85 0.60
CA GLY A 50 -25.90 -28.06 0.80
C GLY A 50 -25.07 -27.72 -0.45
N THR A 51 -25.52 -28.19 -1.62
CA THR A 51 -24.85 -27.91 -2.91
C THR A 51 -24.91 -26.42 -3.26
N CYS A 52 -26.09 -25.81 -3.12
CA CYS A 52 -26.28 -24.38 -3.34
C CYS A 52 -25.43 -23.52 -2.40
N PHE A 53 -25.31 -23.91 -1.13
CA PHE A 53 -24.48 -23.20 -0.16
C PHE A 53 -22.99 -23.27 -0.52
N LEU A 54 -22.50 -24.43 -0.94
CA LEU A 54 -21.11 -24.57 -1.41
C LEU A 54 -20.84 -23.73 -2.67
N LEU A 55 -21.74 -23.77 -3.65
CA LEU A 55 -21.63 -22.94 -4.86
C LEU A 55 -21.70 -21.44 -4.55
N PHE A 56 -22.59 -21.04 -3.64
CA PHE A 56 -22.69 -19.65 -3.20
C PHE A 56 -21.40 -19.20 -2.51
N THR A 57 -20.86 -20.02 -1.62
CA THR A 57 -19.59 -19.76 -0.92
C THR A 57 -18.45 -19.61 -1.92
N TRP A 58 -18.38 -20.48 -2.93
CA TRP A 58 -17.35 -20.39 -3.97
C TRP A 58 -17.49 -19.10 -4.80
N LEU A 59 -18.69 -18.76 -5.27
CA LEU A 59 -18.97 -17.51 -5.99
C LEU A 59 -18.66 -16.25 -5.16
N TYR A 60 -18.87 -16.33 -3.85
CA TYR A 60 -18.61 -15.24 -2.92
C TYR A 60 -17.11 -15.02 -2.71
N TYR A 61 -16.36 -16.07 -2.35
CA TYR A 61 -14.91 -15.98 -2.11
C TYR A 61 -14.08 -15.86 -3.38
N SER A 62 -14.62 -16.24 -4.55
CA SER A 62 -13.99 -15.96 -5.84
C SER A 62 -14.22 -14.52 -6.33
N TRP A 63 -15.00 -13.71 -5.60
CA TRP A 63 -15.40 -12.35 -5.98
C TRP A 63 -16.24 -12.27 -7.26
N ASP A 64 -16.74 -13.39 -7.79
CA ASP A 64 -17.59 -13.41 -8.99
C ASP A 64 -18.94 -12.73 -8.75
N ILE A 65 -19.46 -12.77 -7.52
CA ILE A 65 -20.65 -12.01 -7.13
C ILE A 65 -20.38 -10.51 -7.26
N ALA A 66 -19.26 -10.02 -6.72
CA ALA A 66 -18.85 -8.63 -6.81
C ALA A 66 -18.71 -8.19 -8.27
N LYS A 67 -18.04 -9.00 -9.10
CA LYS A 67 -17.88 -8.77 -10.54
C LYS A 67 -19.20 -8.77 -11.31
N ALA A 68 -20.15 -9.63 -10.94
CA ALA A 68 -21.44 -9.72 -11.60
C ALA A 68 -22.35 -8.51 -11.34
N PHE A 69 -22.41 -8.06 -10.08
CA PHE A 69 -23.32 -6.99 -9.65
C PHE A 69 -22.68 -5.61 -9.73
N TYR A 70 -21.36 -5.52 -9.54
CA TYR A 70 -20.60 -4.27 -9.52
C TYR A 70 -19.32 -4.41 -10.37
N PRO A 71 -19.43 -4.49 -11.70
CA PRO A 71 -18.30 -4.77 -12.58
C PRO A 71 -17.17 -3.73 -12.51
N LYS A 72 -17.48 -2.50 -12.09
CA LYS A 72 -16.52 -1.40 -11.91
C LYS A 72 -15.91 -1.31 -10.51
N SER A 73 -16.41 -2.10 -9.54
CA SER A 73 -15.96 -2.00 -8.14
C SER A 73 -14.47 -2.27 -8.01
N ALA A 74 -13.94 -3.24 -8.75
CA ALA A 74 -12.51 -3.53 -8.73
C ALA A 74 -11.66 -2.37 -9.27
N ASN A 75 -12.12 -1.70 -10.33
CA ASN A 75 -11.46 -0.51 -10.84
C ASN A 75 -11.48 0.64 -9.84
N GLU A 76 -12.63 0.89 -9.21
CA GLU A 76 -12.79 1.93 -8.19
C GLU A 76 -11.90 1.67 -6.97
N LEU A 77 -11.87 0.43 -6.48
CA LEU A 77 -10.97 0.00 -5.41
C LEU A 77 -9.50 0.12 -5.79
N CYS A 78 -9.14 -0.20 -7.05
CA CYS A 78 -7.79 0.04 -7.56
C CYS A 78 -7.41 1.53 -7.51
N GLN A 79 -8.31 2.46 -7.89
CA GLN A 79 -7.99 3.89 -7.79
C GLN A 79 -7.87 4.35 -6.33
N VAL A 80 -8.72 3.84 -5.44
CA VAL A 80 -8.59 4.07 -3.99
C VAL A 80 -7.26 3.53 -3.45
N ALA A 81 -6.87 2.32 -3.87
CA ALA A 81 -5.61 1.70 -3.49
C ALA A 81 -4.41 2.51 -3.97
N LYS A 82 -4.46 3.11 -5.16
CA LYS A 82 -3.43 4.03 -5.65
C LYS A 82 -3.26 5.25 -4.75
N VAL A 83 -4.35 5.87 -4.30
CA VAL A 83 -4.26 6.99 -3.34
C VAL A 83 -3.66 6.53 -2.02
N ASN A 84 -4.07 5.36 -1.51
CA ASN A 84 -3.49 4.80 -0.29
C ASN A 84 -1.99 4.52 -0.44
N GLU A 85 -1.56 4.00 -1.58
CA GLU A 85 -0.15 3.75 -1.91
C GLU A 85 0.64 5.07 -1.99
N SER A 86 0.10 6.09 -2.66
CA SER A 86 0.69 7.44 -2.70
C SER A 86 0.85 8.07 -1.32
N LEU A 87 -0.12 7.86 -0.43
CA LEU A 87 -0.04 8.34 0.95
C LEU A 87 0.88 7.49 1.83
N LEU A 88 1.14 6.23 1.48
CA LEU A 88 1.90 5.30 2.33
C LEU A 88 3.32 5.81 2.58
N SER A 89 3.99 6.29 1.53
CA SER A 89 5.34 6.84 1.62
C SER A 89 5.41 8.04 2.58
N LEU A 90 4.44 8.96 2.47
CA LEU A 90 4.31 10.13 3.32
C LEU A 90 3.94 9.74 4.76
N LYS A 91 2.95 8.87 4.94
CA LYS A 91 2.48 8.38 6.25
C LYS A 91 3.58 7.69 7.04
N TYR A 92 4.47 6.97 6.37
CA TYR A 92 5.60 6.27 7.00
C TYR A 92 6.56 7.21 7.75
N LEU A 93 6.61 8.50 7.39
CA LEU A 93 7.46 9.47 8.08
C LEU A 93 6.88 9.95 9.41
N PHE A 94 5.56 9.95 9.50
CA PHE A 94 4.80 10.52 10.60
C PHE A 94 4.27 9.43 11.55
N PRO A 95 4.00 9.76 12.82
CA PRO A 95 3.36 8.85 13.76
C PRO A 95 1.85 8.71 13.46
N ILE A 96 1.50 8.38 12.22
CA ILE A 96 0.12 8.14 11.78
C ILE A 96 -0.24 6.67 12.04
N GLU A 97 0.59 5.75 11.56
CA GLU A 97 0.49 4.31 11.83
C GLU A 97 1.51 3.86 12.89
N GLU A 98 2.65 4.55 12.96
CA GLU A 98 3.77 4.23 13.86
C GLU A 98 3.70 5.00 15.19
N ARG A 99 4.39 4.50 16.22
CA ARG A 99 4.43 5.14 17.56
C ARG A 99 5.26 6.43 17.62
N SER A 100 6.14 6.65 16.65
CA SER A 100 7.07 7.80 16.61
C SER A 100 7.46 8.12 15.17
N HIS A 101 7.87 9.37 14.91
CA HIS A 101 8.45 9.73 13.62
C HIS A 101 9.62 8.81 13.24
N LYS A 102 9.69 8.44 11.96
CA LYS A 102 10.77 7.60 11.43
C LYS A 102 12.15 8.21 11.70
N SER A 103 12.28 9.53 11.51
CA SER A 103 13.51 10.29 11.79
C SER A 103 13.95 10.15 13.25
N THR A 104 13.01 10.18 14.20
CA THR A 104 13.32 10.04 15.63
C THR A 104 13.80 8.64 15.97
N ALA A 105 13.13 7.61 15.46
CA ALA A 105 13.54 6.21 15.64
C ALA A 105 14.94 5.95 15.06
N LEU A 106 15.23 6.55 13.90
CA LEU A 106 16.53 6.44 13.24
C LEU A 106 17.64 7.16 14.01
N ILE A 107 17.42 8.42 14.41
CA ILE A 107 18.38 9.18 15.22
C ILE A 107 18.74 8.41 16.49
N LYS A 108 17.75 7.84 17.17
CA LYS A 108 17.98 7.03 18.38
C LYS A 108 18.84 5.80 18.06
N ARG A 109 18.49 5.06 17.00
CA ARG A 109 19.23 3.87 16.56
C ARG A 109 20.67 4.20 16.19
N GLU A 110 20.90 5.22 15.38
CA GLU A 110 22.25 5.57 14.94
C GLU A 110 23.10 6.14 16.08
N ASN A 111 22.52 6.86 17.04
CA ASN A 111 23.24 7.24 18.26
C ASN A 111 23.73 6.05 19.08
N ILE A 112 22.90 5.00 19.19
CA ILE A 112 23.28 3.74 19.84
C ILE A 112 24.39 3.05 19.03
N ASN A 113 24.20 2.86 17.72
CA ASN A 113 25.19 2.24 16.85
C ASN A 113 26.56 2.94 16.91
N ILE A 114 26.58 4.28 16.90
CA ILE A 114 27.82 5.06 17.03
C ILE A 114 28.45 4.82 18.40
N SER A 115 27.66 4.78 19.48
CA SER A 115 28.18 4.54 20.84
C SER A 115 28.78 3.15 20.97
N ASP A 116 28.08 2.14 20.49
CA ASP A 116 28.52 0.74 20.51
C ASP A 116 29.80 0.57 19.69
N LYS A 117 29.88 1.19 18.51
CA LYS A 117 31.08 1.16 17.66
C LYS A 117 32.27 1.88 18.30
N ILE A 118 32.04 2.99 19.04
CA ILE A 118 33.10 3.64 19.82
C ILE A 118 33.65 2.68 20.89
N ILE A 119 32.77 2.00 21.64
CA ILE A 119 33.17 1.05 22.68
C ILE A 119 33.95 -0.13 22.09
N GLU A 120 33.47 -0.69 20.98
CA GLU A 120 34.12 -1.78 20.24
C GLU A 120 35.55 -1.39 19.80
N ILE A 121 35.70 -0.20 19.19
CA ILE A 121 37.01 0.31 18.74
C ILE A 121 37.96 0.56 19.91
N GLN A 122 37.46 1.10 21.02
CA GLN A 122 38.27 1.35 22.21
C GLN A 122 38.79 0.03 22.81
N ASN A 123 37.94 -0.98 22.89
CA ASN A 123 38.24 -2.29 23.49
C ASN A 123 39.01 -3.25 22.57
N SER A 124 39.11 -2.97 21.27
CA SER A 124 39.84 -3.82 20.31
C SER A 124 41.34 -3.90 20.66
N SER A 125 41.86 -5.11 20.88
CA SER A 125 43.31 -5.35 21.07
C SER A 125 44.11 -5.18 19.79
N ASP A 126 43.45 -5.39 18.64
CA ASP A 126 44.11 -5.57 17.35
C ASP A 126 44.28 -4.23 16.59
N LEU A 127 43.69 -3.15 17.11
CA LEU A 127 43.83 -1.79 16.58
C LEU A 127 44.92 -1.01 17.30
N LYS A 128 45.75 -0.29 16.52
CA LYS A 128 46.74 0.64 17.08
C LYS A 128 46.03 1.84 17.73
N ASN A 129 46.62 2.38 18.78
CA ASN A 129 46.04 3.52 19.51
C ASN A 129 45.83 4.76 18.62
N GLN A 130 46.70 4.99 17.63
CA GLN A 130 46.55 6.11 16.69
C GLN A 130 45.26 5.98 15.85
N ASP A 131 44.99 4.78 15.31
CA ASP A 131 43.79 4.51 14.52
C ASP A 131 42.52 4.63 15.35
N LYS A 132 42.55 4.15 16.60
CA LYS A 132 41.43 4.32 17.55
C LYS A 132 41.06 5.79 17.73
N VAL A 133 42.05 6.66 17.92
CA VAL A 133 41.82 8.12 18.08
C VAL A 133 41.17 8.70 16.83
N ILE A 134 41.65 8.33 15.64
CA ILE A 134 41.09 8.80 14.35
C ILE A 134 39.64 8.34 14.20
N PHE A 135 39.37 7.05 14.40
CA PHE A 135 38.04 6.48 14.22
C PHE A 135 37.02 7.04 15.22
N VAL A 136 37.40 7.16 16.50
CA VAL A 136 36.52 7.77 17.52
C VAL A 136 36.25 9.24 17.19
N ASN A 137 37.25 9.99 16.70
CA ASN A 137 37.04 11.37 16.26
C ASN A 137 36.06 11.44 15.08
N LEU A 138 36.20 10.60 14.06
CA LEU A 138 35.27 10.51 12.93
C LEU A 138 33.84 10.17 13.37
N LEU A 139 33.68 9.22 14.30
CA LEU A 139 32.38 8.84 14.86
C LEU A 139 31.75 9.98 15.67
N ASN A 140 32.54 10.69 16.48
CA ASN A 140 32.07 11.86 17.23
C ASN A 140 31.65 13.00 16.29
N LYS A 141 32.43 13.29 15.23
CA LYS A 141 32.03 14.26 14.20
C LYS A 141 30.76 13.81 13.48
N THR A 142 30.65 12.53 13.15
CA THR A 142 29.43 11.96 12.55
C THR A 142 28.23 12.15 13.47
N ARG A 143 28.38 11.98 14.78
CA ARG A 143 27.32 12.26 15.76
C ARG A 143 26.93 13.73 15.79
N GLN A 144 27.89 14.64 15.64
CA GLN A 144 27.66 16.10 15.62
C GLN A 144 26.87 16.57 14.40
N THR A 145 26.76 15.77 13.32
CA THR A 145 25.94 16.14 12.17
C THR A 145 24.43 16.07 12.49
N ILE A 146 24.01 15.19 13.41
CA ILE A 146 22.60 15.01 13.79
C ILE A 146 21.99 16.32 14.36
N PRO A 147 22.62 17.01 15.34
CA PRO A 147 22.18 18.34 15.77
C PRO A 147 22.06 19.36 14.64
N LEU A 148 22.92 19.30 13.61
CA LEU A 148 22.84 20.23 12.48
C LEU A 148 21.59 19.99 11.63
N LEU A 149 21.16 18.74 11.49
CA LEU A 149 19.93 18.36 10.76
C LEU A 149 18.64 18.63 11.56
N THR A 150 18.73 18.70 12.89
CA THR A 150 17.56 18.80 13.78
C THR A 150 17.35 20.18 14.39
N ASN A 151 18.32 21.10 14.23
CA ASN A 151 18.21 22.44 14.76
C ASN A 151 17.49 23.38 13.78
N LYS A 152 16.43 24.04 14.27
CA LYS A 152 15.59 24.98 13.51
C LYS A 152 16.38 26.12 12.86
N ASN A 153 17.50 26.54 13.46
CA ASN A 153 18.33 27.64 12.93
C ASN A 153 19.07 27.25 11.65
N TYR A 154 19.27 25.96 11.39
CA TYR A 154 19.91 25.46 10.17
C TYR A 154 18.91 25.06 9.10
N LEU A 155 17.60 25.19 9.34
CA LEU A 155 16.59 24.94 8.31
C LEU A 155 16.54 26.12 7.34
N GLU A 156 16.99 25.90 6.11
CA GLU A 156 17.05 26.92 5.06
C GLU A 156 15.67 27.44 4.68
N THR A 157 15.60 28.70 4.25
CA THR A 157 14.34 29.34 3.84
C THR A 157 13.74 28.65 2.61
N GLU A 158 14.57 28.21 1.66
CA GLU A 158 14.13 27.46 0.49
C GLU A 158 13.40 26.16 0.90
N THR A 159 14.01 25.36 1.78
CA THR A 159 13.40 24.13 2.33
C THR A 159 12.07 24.41 3.02
N LYS A 160 11.98 25.49 3.82
CA LYS A 160 10.72 25.92 4.46
C LYS A 160 9.65 26.27 3.45
N ASN A 161 10.01 27.03 2.41
CA ASN A 161 9.08 27.44 1.38
C ASN A 161 8.52 26.24 0.63
N THR A 162 9.37 25.28 0.26
CA THR A 162 8.93 24.06 -0.42
C THR A 162 8.07 23.20 0.51
N ILE A 163 8.39 23.03 1.80
CA ILE A 163 7.50 22.34 2.76
C ILE A 163 6.13 23.01 2.80
N ASN A 164 6.09 24.34 2.87
CA ASN A 164 4.84 25.10 2.88
C ASN A 164 4.06 24.97 1.57
N GLU A 165 4.74 25.00 0.43
CA GLU A 165 4.14 24.81 -0.89
C GLU A 165 3.50 23.41 -1.02
N LEU A 166 4.24 22.36 -0.66
CA LEU A 166 3.73 20.99 -0.66
C LEU A 166 2.54 20.85 0.32
N THR A 167 2.63 21.46 1.50
CA THR A 167 1.54 21.47 2.48
C THR A 167 0.29 22.16 1.93
N ASN A 168 0.46 23.31 1.26
CA ASN A 168 -0.64 24.03 0.64
C ASN A 168 -1.29 23.22 -0.48
N ARG A 169 -0.52 22.53 -1.32
CA ARG A 169 -1.06 21.63 -2.35
C ARG A 169 -1.90 20.50 -1.74
N ILE A 170 -1.47 19.91 -0.62
CA ILE A 170 -2.28 18.91 0.10
C ILE A 170 -3.57 19.54 0.65
N ASN A 171 -3.49 20.75 1.21
CA ASN A 171 -4.67 21.46 1.72
C ASN A 171 -5.66 21.81 0.60
N GLU A 172 -5.17 22.31 -0.53
CA GLU A 172 -5.98 22.59 -1.73
C GLU A 172 -6.60 21.31 -2.28
N LEU A 173 -5.84 20.22 -2.35
CA LEU A 173 -6.35 18.92 -2.72
C LEU A 173 -7.44 18.47 -1.74
N THR A 174 -7.24 18.63 -0.43
CA THR A 174 -8.22 18.29 0.61
C THR A 174 -9.52 19.08 0.48
N GLU A 175 -9.43 20.38 0.17
CA GLU A 175 -10.59 21.23 -0.01
C GLU A 175 -11.34 20.95 -1.31
N ASN A 176 -10.60 20.70 -2.40
CA ASN A 176 -11.18 20.50 -3.72
C ASN A 176 -11.66 19.07 -3.94
N PHE A 177 -11.05 18.08 -3.30
CA PHE A 177 -11.35 16.67 -3.50
C PHE A 177 -12.85 16.37 -3.28
N PRO A 178 -13.54 16.83 -2.22
CA PRO A 178 -14.97 16.59 -2.04
C PRO A 178 -15.88 17.28 -3.07
N LYS A 179 -15.41 18.32 -3.78
CA LYS A 179 -16.25 19.11 -4.69
C LYS A 179 -16.62 18.32 -5.95
N ASP A 180 -17.85 18.49 -6.44
CA ASP A 180 -18.31 17.88 -7.71
C ASP A 180 -17.53 18.36 -8.94
N SER A 181 -16.88 19.53 -8.83
CA SER A 181 -16.02 20.10 -9.87
C SER A 181 -14.64 19.41 -9.96
N PHE A 182 -14.32 18.49 -9.05
CA PHE A 182 -13.07 17.75 -9.06
C PHE A 182 -13.26 16.35 -9.66
N PRO A 183 -12.36 15.89 -10.55
CA PRO A 183 -11.12 16.53 -11.00
C PRO A 183 -11.38 17.66 -12.01
N PRO A 184 -10.42 18.60 -12.17
CA PRO A 184 -10.53 19.68 -13.16
C PRO A 184 -10.74 19.11 -14.57
N ARG A 185 -11.48 19.86 -15.40
CA ARG A 185 -11.77 19.47 -16.78
C ARG A 185 -10.46 19.36 -17.57
N LEU A 186 -10.23 18.20 -18.17
CA LEU A 186 -9.11 17.97 -19.09
C LEU A 186 -9.33 18.70 -20.42
N SER A 187 -8.26 18.93 -21.16
CA SER A 187 -8.38 19.35 -22.56
C SER A 187 -9.07 18.27 -23.39
N ASP A 188 -9.73 18.67 -24.48
CA ASP A 188 -10.45 17.72 -25.35
C ASP A 188 -9.50 16.63 -25.91
N GLU A 189 -8.23 16.97 -26.15
CA GLU A 189 -7.20 16.01 -26.59
C GLU A 189 -6.85 14.97 -25.51
N GLU A 190 -6.63 15.40 -24.27
CA GLU A 190 -6.30 14.51 -23.15
C GLU A 190 -7.49 13.62 -22.79
N GLU A 191 -8.70 14.17 -22.82
CA GLU A 191 -9.93 13.41 -22.60
C GLU A 191 -10.10 12.34 -23.68
N ASN A 192 -9.88 12.67 -24.95
CA ASN A 192 -9.94 11.69 -26.05
C ASN A 192 -8.89 10.59 -25.89
N LYS A 193 -7.64 10.94 -25.57
CA LYS A 193 -6.57 9.95 -25.29
C LYS A 193 -6.95 9.02 -24.13
N ARG A 194 -7.52 9.56 -23.06
CA ARG A 194 -8.01 8.78 -21.91
C ARG A 194 -9.12 7.83 -22.35
N ILE A 195 -10.11 8.31 -23.09
CA ILE A 195 -11.24 7.49 -23.56
C ILE A 195 -10.75 6.36 -24.47
N GLU A 196 -9.80 6.63 -25.38
CA GLU A 196 -9.19 5.60 -26.22
C GLU A 196 -8.41 4.57 -25.41
N ALA A 197 -7.65 5.00 -24.40
CA ALA A 197 -6.90 4.11 -23.53
C ALA A 197 -7.84 3.20 -22.71
N VAL A 198 -8.92 3.76 -22.15
CA VAL A 198 -9.93 3.00 -21.42
C VAL A 198 -10.66 1.99 -22.33
N LYS A 199 -10.92 2.33 -23.60
CA LYS A 199 -11.50 1.40 -24.58
C LYS A 199 -10.60 0.22 -24.93
N LYS A 200 -9.28 0.41 -24.90
CA LYS A 200 -8.28 -0.65 -25.15
C LYS A 200 -8.07 -1.56 -23.94
N GLN A 201 -8.44 -1.09 -22.75
CA GLN A 201 -8.31 -1.84 -21.51
C GLN A 201 -9.27 -3.04 -21.48
N LEU A 202 -8.80 -4.18 -20.97
CA LEU A 202 -9.64 -5.35 -20.75
C LEU A 202 -10.41 -5.20 -19.43
N GLY A 203 -11.61 -5.78 -19.37
CA GLY A 203 -12.43 -5.75 -18.16
C GLY A 203 -11.83 -6.60 -17.01
N TRP A 204 -12.34 -6.38 -15.79
CA TRP A 204 -11.95 -7.12 -14.60
C TRP A 204 -11.96 -8.65 -14.82
N GLY A 205 -10.83 -9.30 -14.54
CA GLY A 205 -10.64 -10.75 -14.63
C GLY A 205 -10.66 -11.26 -16.07
N ALA A 206 -10.10 -10.49 -16.99
CA ALA A 206 -9.79 -10.96 -18.34
C ALA A 206 -8.41 -11.63 -18.37
N THR A 207 -8.20 -12.59 -19.27
CA THR A 207 -6.90 -13.25 -19.42
C THR A 207 -5.80 -12.22 -19.70
N GLY A 208 -4.81 -12.12 -18.80
CA GLY A 208 -3.70 -11.18 -18.89
C GLY A 208 -3.92 -9.82 -18.22
N MET A 209 -5.12 -9.53 -17.69
CA MET A 209 -5.41 -8.33 -16.91
C MET A 209 -6.38 -8.65 -15.77
N GLU A 210 -5.81 -8.81 -14.57
CA GLU A 210 -6.56 -9.16 -13.37
C GLU A 210 -7.46 -8.00 -12.96
N VAL A 211 -6.91 -6.82 -12.62
CA VAL A 211 -7.69 -5.62 -12.29
C VAL A 211 -7.38 -4.48 -13.28
N PRO A 212 -8.39 -3.87 -13.92
CA PRO A 212 -8.20 -2.74 -14.83
C PRO A 212 -7.56 -1.52 -14.12
N PRO A 213 -6.37 -1.05 -14.54
CA PRO A 213 -5.64 0.00 -13.82
C PRO A 213 -6.08 1.44 -14.15
N LEU A 214 -6.69 1.69 -15.31
CA LEU A 214 -7.15 3.02 -15.73
C LEU A 214 -8.57 3.30 -15.25
N PRO A 215 -8.89 4.53 -14.79
CA PRO A 215 -10.19 4.85 -14.23
C PRO A 215 -11.33 4.76 -15.26
N GLU A 216 -12.36 3.97 -14.95
CA GLU A 216 -13.54 3.73 -15.79
C GLU A 216 -14.80 4.46 -15.31
N SER A 217 -14.77 5.01 -14.10
CA SER A 217 -15.87 5.78 -13.50
C SER A 217 -15.42 7.19 -13.14
N LYS A 218 -16.38 8.12 -13.01
CA LYS A 218 -16.10 9.50 -12.57
C LYS A 218 -15.45 9.51 -11.19
N VAL A 219 -15.92 8.63 -10.30
CA VAL A 219 -15.36 8.45 -8.95
C VAL A 219 -13.93 7.91 -9.06
N GLY A 220 -13.70 6.87 -9.86
CA GLY A 220 -12.35 6.36 -10.12
C GLY A 220 -11.41 7.45 -10.66
N LEU A 221 -11.87 8.29 -11.59
CA LEU A 221 -11.08 9.39 -12.14
C LEU A 221 -10.68 10.41 -11.06
N LYS A 222 -11.61 10.75 -10.15
CA LYS A 222 -11.35 11.60 -8.99
C LYS A 222 -10.21 11.05 -8.11
N PHE A 223 -10.28 9.77 -7.73
CA PHE A 223 -9.20 9.13 -6.96
C PHE A 223 -7.89 9.04 -7.76
N HIS A 224 -7.98 8.76 -9.06
CA HIS A 224 -6.80 8.69 -9.93
C HIS A 224 -6.04 10.02 -9.97
N THR A 225 -6.73 11.14 -10.19
CA THR A 225 -6.12 12.47 -10.22
C THR A 225 -5.53 12.85 -8.86
N ALA A 226 -6.22 12.53 -7.76
CA ALA A 226 -5.67 12.74 -6.43
C ALA A 226 -4.40 11.93 -6.18
N ALA A 227 -4.35 10.66 -6.61
CA ALA A 227 -3.16 9.82 -6.49
C ALA A 227 -1.97 10.40 -7.29
N GLN A 228 -2.22 10.92 -8.49
CA GLN A 228 -1.18 11.57 -9.30
C GLN A 228 -0.58 12.78 -8.58
N GLU A 229 -1.42 13.65 -8.04
CA GLU A 229 -0.96 14.83 -7.30
C GLU A 229 -0.17 14.45 -6.04
N LEU A 230 -0.65 13.46 -5.28
CA LEU A 230 0.05 12.97 -4.08
C LEU A 230 1.38 12.30 -4.40
N ASN A 231 1.48 11.60 -5.53
CA ASN A 231 2.75 11.04 -6.00
C ASN A 231 3.75 12.14 -6.32
N LEU A 232 3.32 13.21 -7.03
CA LEU A 232 4.19 14.37 -7.30
C LEU A 232 4.67 15.02 -6.00
N ILE A 233 3.75 15.24 -5.05
CA ILE A 233 4.08 15.79 -3.72
C ILE A 233 5.07 14.88 -2.99
N SER A 234 4.85 13.57 -3.02
CA SER A 234 5.77 12.58 -2.43
C SER A 234 7.15 12.65 -3.08
N ASP A 235 7.23 12.62 -4.40
CA ASP A 235 8.50 12.65 -5.14
C ASP A 235 9.29 13.93 -4.85
N GLU A 236 8.63 15.09 -4.88
CA GLU A 236 9.24 16.39 -4.54
C GLU A 236 9.71 16.43 -3.08
N PHE A 237 8.92 15.90 -2.16
CA PHE A 237 9.29 15.81 -0.74
C PHE A 237 10.53 14.94 -0.52
N PHE A 238 10.61 13.77 -1.17
CA PHE A 238 11.76 12.86 -1.00
C PHE A 238 13.00 13.29 -1.80
N ALA A 239 12.84 14.12 -2.83
CA ALA A 239 13.94 14.76 -3.53
C ALA A 239 14.61 15.85 -2.66
N MET A 240 13.83 16.55 -1.84
CA MET A 240 14.33 17.56 -0.90
C MET A 240 15.30 16.96 0.14
N ARG A 241 16.34 17.74 0.46
CA ARG A 241 17.28 17.44 1.55
C ARG A 241 17.47 18.65 2.45
N ASN A 242 17.40 18.44 3.76
CA ASN A 242 17.70 19.46 4.77
C ASN A 242 19.21 19.51 5.06
N HIS A 243 20.02 19.81 4.03
CA HIS A 243 21.49 19.80 4.14
C HIS A 243 22.04 21.22 4.13
N HIS A 244 21.92 21.92 5.26
CA HIS A 244 22.46 23.26 5.45
C HIS A 244 23.96 23.34 5.13
N SER A 245 24.44 24.51 4.71
CA SER A 245 25.86 24.79 4.44
C SER A 245 26.83 24.28 5.53
N GLU A 246 26.51 24.47 6.81
CA GLU A 246 27.30 23.96 7.95
C GLU A 246 27.34 22.44 8.03
N TYR A 247 26.21 21.78 7.74
CA TYR A 247 26.14 20.32 7.67
C TYR A 247 27.00 19.81 6.49
N LEU A 248 26.89 20.45 5.32
CA LEU A 248 27.69 20.10 4.14
C LEU A 248 29.19 20.28 4.39
N ARG A 249 29.58 21.32 5.12
CA ARG A 249 30.97 21.57 5.52
C ARG A 249 31.51 20.45 6.40
N LEU A 250 30.79 20.08 7.46
CA LEU A 250 31.19 19.01 8.36
C LEU A 250 31.19 17.64 7.66
N LEU A 251 30.19 17.38 6.81
CA LEU A 251 30.12 16.16 6.01
C LEU A 251 31.32 16.03 5.05
N LYS A 252 31.71 17.14 4.40
CA LYS A 252 32.88 17.18 3.54
C LYS A 252 34.15 16.88 4.33
N GLU A 253 34.33 17.51 5.49
CA GLU A 253 35.48 17.25 6.37
C GLU A 253 35.57 15.77 6.77
N ILE A 254 34.46 15.14 7.16
CA ILE A 254 34.41 13.71 7.48
C ILE A 254 34.80 12.86 6.26
N ARG A 255 34.27 13.17 5.08
CA ARG A 255 34.56 12.44 3.84
C ARG A 255 36.02 12.55 3.42
N ASP A 256 36.59 13.75 3.52
CA ASP A 256 37.98 14.01 3.17
C ASP A 256 38.91 13.27 4.14
N GLN A 257 38.64 13.31 5.45
CA GLN A 257 39.40 12.54 6.45
C GLN A 257 39.31 11.02 6.22
N ILE A 258 38.12 10.50 5.88
CA ILE A 258 37.94 9.07 5.53
C ILE A 258 38.76 8.71 4.28
N LYS A 259 38.78 9.59 3.27
CA LYS A 259 39.48 9.37 2.01
C LYS A 259 41.00 9.41 2.21
N GLU A 260 41.50 10.41 2.93
CA GLU A 260 42.91 10.54 3.27
C GLU A 260 43.40 9.32 4.06
N TYR A 261 42.65 8.90 5.08
CA TYR A 261 42.97 7.70 5.84
C TYR A 261 43.04 6.46 4.95
N LYS A 262 42.04 6.24 4.08
CA LYS A 262 42.03 5.11 3.15
C LYS A 262 43.20 5.09 2.18
N ASN A 263 43.63 6.26 1.70
CA ASN A 263 44.75 6.36 0.77
C ASN A 263 46.11 6.14 1.45
N ALA A 264 46.17 6.32 2.78
CA ALA A 264 47.38 6.09 3.57
C ALA A 264 47.52 4.64 4.07
N LEU A 265 46.49 3.81 3.91
CA LEU A 265 46.52 2.40 4.30
C LEU A 265 47.33 1.58 3.29
N ASN A 266 48.11 0.63 3.81
CA ASN A 266 48.78 -0.39 3.01
C ASN A 266 47.86 -1.58 2.73
N ASP A 267 48.24 -2.44 1.77
CA ASP A 267 47.45 -3.61 1.36
C ASP A 267 47.28 -4.67 2.46
N ASP A 268 48.11 -4.65 3.52
CA ASP A 268 48.06 -5.59 4.65
C ASP A 268 47.13 -5.13 5.81
N GLN A 269 46.49 -3.96 5.70
CA GLN A 269 45.67 -3.35 6.75
C GLN A 269 44.15 -3.56 6.53
N ASP A 270 43.74 -4.82 6.36
CA ASP A 270 42.34 -5.20 6.08
C ASP A 270 41.37 -4.85 7.22
N LEU A 271 41.83 -4.92 8.47
CA LEU A 271 41.03 -4.62 9.66
C LEU A 271 40.65 -3.14 9.70
N GLU A 272 41.62 -2.25 9.57
CA GLU A 272 41.45 -0.81 9.53
C GLU A 272 40.58 -0.39 8.35
N MET A 273 40.80 -1.02 7.18
CA MET A 273 39.97 -0.82 5.99
C MET A 273 38.51 -1.20 6.24
N THR A 274 38.25 -2.24 7.03
CA THR A 274 36.89 -2.68 7.40
C THR A 274 36.22 -1.64 8.31
N TYR A 275 36.88 -1.23 9.40
CA TYR A 275 36.34 -0.23 10.32
C TYR A 275 36.02 1.09 9.61
N ILE A 276 36.93 1.61 8.79
CA ILE A 276 36.69 2.88 8.09
C ILE A 276 35.55 2.77 7.06
N LYS A 277 35.33 1.60 6.45
CA LYS A 277 34.17 1.34 5.58
C LYS A 277 32.87 1.32 6.39
N GLU A 278 32.86 0.73 7.59
CA GLU A 278 31.70 0.72 8.47
C GLU A 278 31.33 2.11 8.97
N ILE A 279 32.32 2.89 9.41
CA ILE A 279 32.13 4.29 9.84
C ILE A 279 31.54 5.11 8.67
N LYS A 280 32.07 4.94 7.46
CA LYS A 280 31.50 5.57 6.26
C LYS A 280 30.03 5.18 6.06
N LYS A 281 29.69 3.89 6.20
CA LYS A 281 28.31 3.41 6.04
C LYS A 281 27.38 4.01 7.10
N LEU A 282 27.82 4.16 8.35
CA LEU A 282 27.02 4.81 9.40
C LEU A 282 26.70 6.27 9.05
N GLY A 283 27.70 7.05 8.64
CA GLY A 283 27.49 8.43 8.18
C GLY A 283 26.53 8.52 6.99
N GLN A 284 26.67 7.60 6.02
CA GLN A 284 25.78 7.54 4.85
C GLN A 284 24.33 7.23 5.22
N ARG A 285 24.07 6.39 6.23
CA ARG A 285 22.69 6.12 6.69
C ARG A 285 22.01 7.38 7.24
N ILE A 286 22.74 8.22 7.95
CA ILE A 286 22.22 9.50 8.45
C ILE A 286 21.99 10.47 7.29
N GLU A 287 22.92 10.50 6.32
CA GLU A 287 22.85 11.40 5.17
C GLU A 287 21.66 11.13 4.24
N TYR A 288 21.38 9.86 3.94
CA TYR A 288 20.33 9.46 3.00
C TYR A 288 18.92 9.54 3.58
N GLU A 289 18.77 9.86 4.86
CA GLU A 289 17.48 9.91 5.53
C GLU A 289 16.96 11.34 5.61
N SER A 290 15.63 11.47 5.53
CA SER A 290 14.94 12.77 5.56
C SER A 290 14.77 13.23 7.00
N ILE A 291 15.83 13.81 7.57
CA ILE A 291 15.84 14.33 8.94
C ILE A 291 15.58 15.84 8.92
N PHE A 292 14.52 16.25 9.61
CA PHE A 292 14.13 17.64 9.78
C PHE A 292 14.09 18.02 11.26
N PRO A 293 14.13 19.32 11.59
CA PRO A 293 13.91 19.79 12.95
C PRO A 293 12.56 19.32 13.52
N PRO A 294 12.45 19.18 14.84
CA PRO A 294 11.17 18.98 15.49
C PRO A 294 10.17 20.05 15.05
N ASN A 295 8.92 19.63 14.83
CA ASN A 295 7.78 20.46 14.45
C ASN A 295 7.84 21.08 13.03
N ALA A 296 8.93 20.88 12.27
CA ALA A 296 9.06 21.46 10.93
C ALA A 296 8.05 20.91 9.92
N LEU A 297 7.48 19.72 10.19
CA LEU A 297 6.55 19.03 9.32
C LEU A 297 5.15 18.88 9.93
N ASP A 298 4.86 19.53 11.07
CA ASP A 298 3.58 19.36 11.77
C ASP A 298 2.38 19.81 10.93
N GLU A 299 2.53 20.91 10.19
CA GLU A 299 1.49 21.42 9.30
C GLU A 299 1.23 20.44 8.15
N MET A 300 2.29 19.87 7.56
CA MET A 300 2.20 18.86 6.51
C MET A 300 1.55 17.58 7.04
N GLU A 301 1.93 17.13 8.25
CA GLU A 301 1.31 15.97 8.91
C GLU A 301 -0.20 16.19 9.08
N ASN A 302 -0.59 17.37 9.57
CA ASN A 302 -2.00 17.72 9.76
C ASN A 302 -2.76 17.76 8.43
N ALA A 303 -2.14 18.29 7.36
CA ALA A 303 -2.70 18.29 6.01
C ALA A 303 -2.90 16.85 5.48
N ILE A 304 -1.92 15.96 5.66
CA ILE A 304 -2.03 14.54 5.28
C ILE A 304 -3.15 13.84 6.07
N ARG A 305 -3.27 14.08 7.37
CA ARG A 305 -4.35 13.53 8.21
C ARG A 305 -5.72 14.10 7.83
N ALA A 306 -5.79 15.36 7.40
CA ALA A 306 -7.02 15.96 6.89
C ALA A 306 -7.43 15.32 5.56
N PHE A 307 -6.49 15.17 4.63
CA PHE A 307 -6.73 14.51 3.36
C PHE A 307 -7.14 13.04 3.54
N ASP A 308 -6.46 12.27 4.39
CA ASP A 308 -6.81 10.86 4.66
C ASP A 308 -8.24 10.71 5.20
N ARG A 309 -8.72 11.68 5.99
CA ARG A 309 -10.12 11.72 6.44
C ARG A 309 -11.07 12.04 5.30
N ALA A 310 -10.81 13.09 4.53
CA ALA A 310 -11.62 13.48 3.37
C ALA A 310 -11.73 12.34 2.34
N GLN A 311 -10.61 11.67 2.05
CA GLN A 311 -10.56 10.46 1.24
C GLN A 311 -11.53 9.38 1.73
N LYS A 312 -11.48 9.06 3.03
CA LYS A 312 -12.29 7.99 3.63
C LYS A 312 -13.79 8.32 3.62
N GLU A 313 -14.13 9.58 3.73
CA GLU A 313 -15.51 10.08 3.60
C GLU A 313 -16.01 9.92 2.15
N GLU A 314 -15.21 10.35 1.18
CA GLU A 314 -15.51 10.25 -0.26
C GLU A 314 -15.53 8.82 -0.80
N GLN A 315 -14.81 7.88 -0.19
CA GLN A 315 -14.92 6.46 -0.52
C GLN A 315 -16.36 5.95 -0.35
N GLY A 316 -17.10 6.46 0.63
CA GLY A 316 -18.54 6.19 0.83
C GLY A 316 -18.96 4.75 0.56
N SER A 317 -19.77 4.54 -0.48
CA SER A 317 -20.28 3.22 -0.86
C SER A 317 -19.22 2.22 -1.32
N ILE A 318 -18.05 2.66 -1.80
CA ILE A 318 -16.94 1.79 -2.21
C ILE A 318 -16.45 0.98 -1.01
N ARG A 319 -16.34 1.61 0.17
CA ARG A 319 -15.92 0.94 1.40
C ARG A 319 -16.90 -0.14 1.85
N ILE A 320 -18.20 0.09 1.64
CA ILE A 320 -19.25 -0.89 1.93
C ILE A 320 -19.14 -2.07 0.95
N LYS A 321 -18.91 -1.80 -0.34
CA LYS A 321 -18.69 -2.85 -1.35
C LYS A 321 -17.45 -3.67 -1.03
N ASP A 322 -16.33 -3.03 -0.68
CA ASP A 322 -15.09 -3.70 -0.25
C ASP A 322 -15.37 -4.66 0.91
N MET A 323 -15.92 -4.13 2.01
CA MET A 323 -16.20 -4.90 3.22
C MET A 323 -17.16 -6.08 3.00
N LEU A 324 -18.19 -5.92 2.16
CA LEU A 324 -19.23 -6.93 1.99
C LEU A 324 -18.97 -7.90 0.85
N LEU A 325 -18.32 -7.46 -0.23
CA LEU A 325 -18.22 -8.22 -1.48
C LEU A 325 -16.80 -8.73 -1.78
N PHE A 326 -15.80 -8.28 -1.03
CA PHE A 326 -14.41 -8.73 -1.13
C PHE A 326 -13.98 -9.39 0.19
N PRO A 327 -14.51 -10.59 0.53
CA PRO A 327 -14.21 -11.24 1.80
C PRO A 327 -12.73 -11.67 1.87
N ALA A 328 -12.15 -11.50 3.07
CA ALA A 328 -10.79 -11.93 3.43
C ALA A 328 -9.68 -11.42 2.48
N GLY A 329 -9.90 -10.27 1.85
CA GLY A 329 -8.97 -9.65 0.92
C GLY A 329 -9.44 -8.28 0.45
N THR A 330 -8.66 -7.64 -0.41
CA THR A 330 -9.02 -6.38 -1.08
C THR A 330 -8.19 -6.22 -2.36
N ILE A 331 -8.31 -5.08 -3.03
CA ILE A 331 -7.46 -4.76 -4.18
C ILE A 331 -6.31 -3.90 -3.72
N VAL A 332 -5.11 -4.30 -4.11
CA VAL A 332 -3.88 -3.58 -3.82
C VAL A 332 -3.31 -2.97 -5.10
N ALA A 333 -2.70 -1.80 -4.95
CA ALA A 333 -1.96 -1.14 -6.02
C ALA A 333 -0.45 -1.35 -5.77
N SER A 334 0.28 -1.51 -6.87
CA SER A 334 1.74 -1.54 -6.89
C SER A 334 2.19 -0.80 -8.15
N GLY A 335 2.40 0.51 -8.00
CA GLY A 335 2.73 1.40 -9.11
C GLY A 335 1.60 1.48 -10.15
N PRO A 336 1.86 1.17 -11.44
CA PRO A 336 0.85 1.31 -12.48
C PRO A 336 -0.23 0.21 -12.44
N THR A 337 0.05 -0.94 -11.81
CA THR A 337 -0.83 -2.11 -11.83
C THR A 337 -1.56 -2.33 -10.51
N CYS A 338 -2.71 -2.99 -10.59
CA CYS A 338 -3.50 -3.41 -9.44
C CYS A 338 -3.70 -4.92 -9.49
N ALA A 339 -3.78 -5.54 -8.31
CA ALA A 339 -3.93 -6.97 -8.16
C ALA A 339 -4.95 -7.30 -7.07
N GLU A 340 -5.51 -8.51 -7.15
CA GLU A 340 -6.35 -9.05 -6.09
C GLU A 340 -5.46 -9.58 -4.96
N ASP A 341 -5.63 -9.07 -3.75
CA ASP A 341 -4.99 -9.61 -2.55
C ASP A 341 -6.02 -10.38 -1.73
N GLY A 342 -5.89 -11.70 -1.66
CA GLY A 342 -6.79 -12.57 -0.89
C GLY A 342 -7.29 -13.81 -1.65
N PRO A 343 -8.36 -14.47 -1.16
CA PRO A 343 -8.84 -15.76 -1.69
C PRO A 343 -9.34 -15.67 -3.13
N GLY A 344 -9.73 -14.47 -3.58
CA GLY A 344 -10.11 -14.19 -4.97
C GLY A 344 -9.02 -14.60 -5.96
N ARG A 345 -7.74 -14.45 -5.60
CA ARG A 345 -6.60 -14.80 -6.44
C ARG A 345 -6.35 -16.31 -6.54
N TRP A 346 -6.63 -17.06 -5.47
CA TRP A 346 -6.28 -18.48 -5.36
C TRP A 346 -7.40 -19.42 -5.81
N LEU A 347 -8.66 -18.99 -5.67
CA LEU A 347 -9.80 -19.79 -6.09
C LEU A 347 -10.02 -19.62 -7.60
N PRO A 348 -10.12 -20.73 -8.37
CA PRO A 348 -10.50 -20.63 -9.76
C PRO A 348 -11.88 -19.95 -9.84
N LYS A 349 -12.01 -18.92 -10.68
CA LYS A 349 -13.27 -18.20 -10.83
C LYS A 349 -14.30 -19.17 -11.43
N PRO A 350 -15.45 -19.43 -10.76
CA PRO A 350 -16.55 -20.17 -11.36
C PRO A 350 -16.86 -19.72 -12.78
N SER A 351 -16.85 -18.41 -13.07
CA SER A 351 -17.12 -17.91 -14.42
C SER A 351 -16.13 -18.41 -15.48
N ASP A 352 -14.84 -18.46 -15.14
CA ASP A 352 -13.81 -18.98 -16.04
C ASP A 352 -13.90 -20.49 -16.16
N THR A 353 -14.22 -21.16 -15.07
CA THR A 353 -14.41 -22.62 -15.04
C THR A 353 -15.58 -23.02 -15.95
N PHE A 354 -16.74 -22.37 -15.83
CA PHE A 354 -17.89 -22.60 -16.70
C PHE A 354 -17.63 -22.25 -18.16
N ARG A 355 -16.84 -21.20 -18.43
CA ARG A 355 -16.41 -20.85 -19.80
C ARG A 355 -15.58 -21.96 -20.42
N ILE A 356 -14.55 -22.42 -19.71
CA ILE A 356 -13.67 -23.51 -20.16
C ILE A 356 -14.48 -24.80 -20.39
N PHE A 357 -15.38 -25.16 -19.48
CA PHE A 357 -16.28 -26.30 -19.69
C PHE A 357 -17.16 -26.12 -20.92
N GLY A 358 -17.70 -24.92 -21.15
CA GLY A 358 -18.48 -24.60 -22.34
C GLY A 358 -17.66 -24.73 -23.64
N ASP A 359 -16.40 -24.32 -23.62
CA ASP A 359 -15.48 -24.47 -24.75
C ASP A 359 -15.15 -25.95 -25.00
N LEU A 360 -14.93 -26.75 -23.96
CA LEU A 360 -14.71 -28.20 -24.04
C LEU A 360 -15.94 -28.99 -24.53
N LEU A 361 -17.16 -28.48 -24.30
CA LEU A 361 -18.40 -29.10 -24.78
C LEU A 361 -18.65 -28.83 -26.27
N ARG A 362 -17.85 -27.98 -26.92
CA ARG A 362 -17.96 -27.76 -28.38
C ARG A 362 -17.32 -28.94 -29.10
N PRO A 363 -18.06 -29.67 -29.97
CA PRO A 363 -17.57 -30.88 -30.64
C PRO A 363 -16.50 -30.61 -31.72
N SER A 364 -15.89 -29.42 -31.75
CA SER A 364 -14.97 -28.96 -32.80
C SER A 364 -13.61 -28.50 -32.27
N VAL A 365 -13.22 -28.92 -31.06
CA VAL A 365 -11.84 -28.89 -30.56
C VAL A 365 -11.38 -30.32 -30.32
#